data_AF-A0A5N8W8T1-F1
#
_entry.id   AF-A0A5N8W8T1-F1
#
_cell.length_a   1.000
_cell.length_b   1.000
_cell.length_c   1.000
_cell.angle_alpha   90.00
_cell.angle_beta   90.00
_cell.angle_gamma   90.00
#
_symmetry.space_group_name_H-M   'P 1'
#
loop_
_entity.id
_entity.type
_entity.pdbx_description
1 polymer ?
#
loop_
_entity_poly.entity_id
_entity_poly.type
_entity_poly.pdbx_seq_one_letter_code
_entity_poly.pdbx_strand_id
1 'polypeptide(L)'
;MRRRTPDASTWLNAPDPVLALAQENLAFYEDVRDSSRRWYRVSELGALVTSSSTVVAAGLNAPAWLTALIAGGALFFTGFRQVFGHGPRYVLAAQSREVLRRAVNRYQLLPESDRDDSARQELLTAIERVGDEELRQWVEQRHQPPFGGGEPAGGPALP
;
A
#
# COMPACT_ATOMS: atom_id res chain seq x y z
N MET A 1 -4.12 -2.46 5.63
CA MET A 1 -4.83 -1.17 5.52
C MET A 1 -6.03 -1.27 6.44
N ARG A 2 -6.10 -0.48 7.51
CA ARG A 2 -7.36 -0.31 8.24
C ARG A 2 -7.98 0.94 7.65
N ARG A 3 -9.06 0.82 6.88
CA ARG A 3 -9.85 1.99 6.50
C ARG A 3 -10.28 2.62 7.82
N ARG A 4 -9.95 3.88 8.03
CA ARG A 4 -10.62 4.67 9.07
C ARG A 4 -12.06 4.70 8.59
N THR A 5 -12.99 4.14 9.36
CA THR A 5 -14.41 4.30 9.02
C THR A 5 -14.67 5.80 9.08
N PRO A 6 -15.02 6.44 7.96
CA PRO A 6 -15.39 7.86 7.96
C PRO A 6 -16.45 8.09 9.03
N ASP A 7 -16.41 9.25 9.67
CA ASP A 7 -17.57 9.67 10.44
C ASP A 7 -18.72 9.87 9.44
N ALA A 8 -19.68 8.93 9.46
CA ALA A 8 -20.75 8.87 8.47
C ALA A 8 -21.54 10.19 8.40
N SER A 9 -21.56 10.93 9.51
CA SER A 9 -22.16 12.25 9.60
C SER A 9 -21.53 13.29 8.64
N THR A 10 -20.26 13.16 8.28
CA THR A 10 -19.53 14.18 7.51
C THR A 10 -19.98 14.23 6.05
N TRP A 11 -20.12 13.08 5.40
CA TRP A 11 -20.54 13.02 4.00
C TRP A 11 -22.06 12.92 3.84
N LEU A 12 -22.81 12.37 4.81
CA LEU A 12 -24.28 12.35 4.77
C LEU A 12 -24.90 13.76 4.81
N ASN A 13 -24.25 14.71 5.49
CA ASN A 13 -24.71 16.09 5.59
C ASN A 13 -24.25 17.00 4.42
N ALA A 14 -23.50 16.47 3.46
CA ALA A 14 -23.04 17.23 2.31
C ALA A 14 -24.19 17.50 1.32
N PRO A 15 -24.13 18.59 0.52
CA PRO A 15 -25.13 18.86 -0.52
C PRO A 15 -25.25 17.71 -1.55
N ASP A 16 -24.15 16.99 -1.77
CA ASP A 16 -24.10 15.77 -2.55
C ASP A 16 -23.34 14.67 -1.79
N PRO A 17 -24.06 13.79 -1.06
CA PRO A 17 -23.43 12.77 -0.23
C PRO A 17 -22.59 11.76 -1.00
N VAL A 18 -22.99 11.40 -2.23
CA VAL A 18 -22.29 10.40 -3.04
C VAL A 18 -20.97 10.98 -3.56
N LEU A 19 -20.99 12.24 -4.00
CA LEU A 19 -19.77 12.94 -4.39
C LEU A 19 -18.82 13.13 -3.21
N ALA A 20 -19.34 13.50 -2.03
CA ALA A 20 -18.54 13.64 -0.81
C ALA A 20 -17.85 12.33 -0.42
N LEU A 21 -18.59 11.21 -0.45
CA LEU A 21 -18.04 9.87 -0.22
C LEU A 21 -16.93 9.53 -1.24
N ALA A 22 -17.14 9.83 -2.52
CA ALA A 22 -16.16 9.57 -3.57
C ALA A 22 -14.86 10.37 -3.36
N GLN A 23 -14.97 11.65 -2.97
CA GLN A 23 -13.83 12.52 -2.69
C GLN A 23 -13.04 12.06 -1.47
N GLU A 24 -13.72 11.60 -0.42
CA GLU A 24 -13.05 11.04 0.75
C GLU A 24 -12.28 9.76 0.42
N ASN A 25 -12.87 8.86 -0.36
CA ASN A 25 -12.17 7.67 -0.84
C ASN A 25 -10.95 8.04 -1.69
N LEU A 26 -11.06 9.08 -2.53
CA LEU A 26 -9.96 9.56 -3.35
C LEU A 26 -8.81 10.12 -2.51
N ALA A 27 -9.11 10.92 -1.49
CA ALA A 27 -8.13 11.44 -0.52
C ALA A 27 -7.45 10.30 0.25
N PHE A 28 -8.21 9.30 0.69
CA PHE A 28 -7.65 8.10 1.32
C PHE A 28 -6.62 7.41 0.42
N TYR A 29 -6.93 7.22 -0.87
CA TYR A 29 -5.99 6.57 -1.79
C TYR A 29 -4.75 7.42 -2.07
N GLU A 30 -4.87 8.75 -2.05
CA GLU A 30 -3.73 9.66 -2.13
C GLU A 30 -2.79 9.50 -0.93
N ASP A 31 -3.34 9.55 0.27
CA ASP A 31 -2.58 9.41 1.52
C ASP A 31 -1.86 8.07 1.57
N VAL A 32 -2.55 7.00 1.19
CA VAL A 32 -1.96 5.65 1.19
C VAL A 32 -0.85 5.53 0.16
N ARG A 33 -1.04 6.09 -1.04
CA ARG A 33 -0.03 6.10 -2.10
C ARG A 33 1.21 6.86 -1.63
N ASP A 34 1.04 8.04 -1.07
CA ASP A 34 2.14 8.93 -0.69
C ASP A 34 2.89 8.40 0.55
N SER A 35 2.15 7.86 1.53
CA SER A 35 2.73 7.15 2.68
C SER A 35 3.52 5.92 2.23
N SER A 36 2.98 5.10 1.33
CA SER A 36 3.69 3.93 0.80
C SER A 36 4.99 4.31 0.08
N ARG A 37 4.98 5.43 -0.67
CA ARG A 37 6.18 5.97 -1.33
C ARG A 37 7.23 6.42 -0.32
N ARG A 38 6.81 7.07 0.76
CA ARG A 38 7.71 7.50 1.84
C ARG A 38 8.34 6.29 2.54
N TRP A 39 7.54 5.30 2.91
CA TRP A 39 8.02 4.09 3.59
C TRP A 39 8.94 3.25 2.73
N TYR A 40 8.63 3.11 1.44
CA TYR A 40 9.50 2.44 0.48
C TYR A 40 10.90 3.09 0.46
N ARG A 41 10.97 4.41 0.26
CA ARG A 41 12.24 5.16 0.25
C ARG A 41 13.00 5.05 1.57
N VAL A 42 12.29 5.17 2.70
CA VAL A 42 12.91 5.03 4.03
C VAL A 42 13.51 3.64 4.21
N SER A 43 12.82 2.59 3.76
CA SER A 43 13.33 1.22 3.87
C SER A 43 14.54 0.94 2.97
N GLU A 44 14.53 1.44 1.72
CA GLU A 44 15.67 1.29 0.82
C GLU A 44 16.90 2.07 1.30
N LEU A 45 16.71 3.35 1.66
CA LEU A 45 17.79 4.18 2.17
C LEU A 45 18.33 3.62 3.50
N GLY A 46 17.44 3.14 4.38
CA GLY A 46 17.84 2.49 5.63
C GLY A 46 18.71 1.27 5.40
N ALA A 47 18.33 0.40 4.46
CA ALA A 47 19.11 -0.78 4.08
C ALA A 47 20.48 -0.41 3.49
N LEU A 48 20.55 0.61 2.61
CA LEU A 48 21.81 1.10 2.04
C LEU A 48 22.73 1.71 3.08
N VAL A 49 22.18 2.50 4.01
CA VAL A 49 22.94 3.12 5.09
C VAL A 49 23.50 2.06 6.03
N THR A 50 22.70 1.07 6.44
CA THR A 50 23.18 0.00 7.32
C THR A 50 24.20 -0.92 6.64
N SER A 51 23.98 -1.30 5.38
CA SER A 51 24.95 -2.12 4.65
C SER A 51 26.29 -1.41 4.47
N SER A 52 26.28 -0.14 4.07
CA SER A 52 27.50 0.67 3.90
C SER A 52 28.21 0.92 5.23
N SER A 53 27.44 1.19 6.29
CA SER A 53 28.00 1.40 7.65
C SER A 53 28.69 0.16 8.20
N THR A 54 28.25 -1.04 7.80
CA THR A 54 28.88 -2.30 8.23
C THR A 54 30.34 -2.36 7.78
N VAL A 55 30.60 -1.97 6.53
CA VAL A 55 31.96 -1.95 5.94
C VAL A 55 32.86 -0.95 6.67
N VAL A 56 32.34 0.25 6.95
CA VAL A 56 33.08 1.29 7.68
C VAL A 56 33.38 0.85 9.11
N ALA A 57 32.39 0.31 9.81
CA ALA A 57 32.56 -0.18 11.18
C ALA A 57 33.59 -1.30 11.28
N ALA A 58 33.58 -2.23 10.31
CA ALA A 58 34.60 -3.28 10.22
C ALA A 58 36.01 -2.71 9.99
N GLY A 59 36.16 -1.74 9.06
CA GLY A 59 37.45 -1.11 8.77
C GLY A 59 38.03 -0.31 9.93
N LEU A 60 37.17 0.24 10.80
CA LEU A 60 37.57 1.01 11.98
C LEU A 60 37.78 0.14 13.24
N ASN A 61 37.67 -1.20 13.14
CA ASN A 61 37.66 -2.11 14.29
C ASN A 61 36.65 -1.66 15.37
N ALA A 62 35.46 -1.28 14.95
CA ALA A 62 34.41 -0.83 15.85
C ALA A 62 34.03 -1.93 16.87
N PRO A 63 33.59 -1.55 18.08
CA PRO A 63 33.16 -2.50 19.09
C PRO A 63 32.06 -3.44 18.58
N ALA A 64 32.10 -4.70 19.02
CA ALA A 64 31.18 -5.75 18.56
C ALA A 64 29.69 -5.40 18.71
N TRP A 65 29.32 -4.63 19.75
CA TRP A 65 27.94 -4.21 19.95
C TRP A 65 27.46 -3.24 18.85
N LEU A 66 28.35 -2.40 18.32
CA LEU A 66 28.02 -1.41 17.29
C LEU A 66 27.84 -2.09 15.92
N THR A 67 28.75 -3.00 15.56
CA THR A 67 28.64 -3.80 14.33
C THR A 67 27.39 -4.67 14.35
N ALA A 68 27.05 -5.28 15.48
CA ALA A 68 25.83 -6.05 15.66
C ALA A 68 24.55 -5.21 15.47
N LEU A 69 24.51 -3.99 16.01
CA LEU A 69 23.37 -3.07 15.80
C LEU A 69 23.19 -2.69 14.33
N ILE A 70 24.29 -2.40 13.63
CA ILE A 70 24.25 -2.04 12.21
C ILE A 70 23.76 -3.22 11.37
N ALA A 71 24.30 -4.41 11.60
CA ALA A 71 23.88 -5.63 10.91
C ALA A 71 22.42 -5.98 11.20
N GLY A 72 21.99 -5.86 12.46
CA GLY A 72 20.60 -6.03 12.87
C GLY A 72 19.66 -5.04 12.18
N GLY A 73 20.09 -3.79 12.00
CA GLY A 73 19.36 -2.79 11.23
C GLY A 73 19.16 -3.19 9.76
N ALA A 74 20.17 -3.74 9.10
CA ALA A 74 20.05 -4.22 7.72
C ALA A 74 19.02 -5.35 7.59
N LEU A 75 19.04 -6.31 8.52
CA LEU A 75 18.05 -7.38 8.60
C LEU A 75 16.64 -6.84 8.89
N PHE A 76 16.54 -5.85 9.78
CA PHE A 76 15.28 -5.18 10.08
C PHE A 76 14.69 -4.53 8.83
N PHE A 77 15.45 -3.74 8.07
CA PHE A 77 14.93 -3.10 6.85
C PHE A 77 14.55 -4.13 5.78
N THR A 78 15.28 -5.24 5.70
CA THR A 78 14.97 -6.35 4.80
C THR A 78 13.64 -7.01 5.18
N GLY A 79 13.45 -7.37 6.45
CA GLY A 79 12.20 -7.95 6.96
C GLY A 79 11.04 -6.97 6.89
N PHE A 80 11.27 -5.70 7.19
CA PHE A 80 10.29 -4.62 7.09
C PHE A 80 9.73 -4.51 5.66
N ARG A 81 10.62 -4.55 4.65
CA ARG A 81 10.21 -4.57 3.24
C ARG A 81 9.32 -5.78 2.92
N GLN A 82 9.66 -6.95 3.45
CA GLN A 82 8.90 -8.19 3.22
C GLN A 82 7.53 -8.18 3.89
N VAL A 83 7.44 -7.76 5.15
CA VAL A 83 6.19 -7.71 5.93
C VAL A 83 5.23 -6.68 5.36
N PHE A 84 5.75 -5.50 4.98
CA PHE A 84 4.89 -4.40 4.56
C PHE A 84 4.66 -4.29 3.07
N GLY A 85 5.39 -5.03 2.21
CA GLY A 85 5.07 -5.17 0.79
C GLY A 85 4.72 -3.84 0.10
N HIS A 86 5.50 -2.78 0.38
CA HIS A 86 5.13 -1.40 0.01
C HIS A 86 4.99 -1.18 -1.51
N GLY A 87 5.69 -1.97 -2.33
CA GLY A 87 5.63 -1.90 -3.79
C GLY A 87 4.25 -2.28 -4.34
N PRO A 88 3.78 -3.53 -4.17
CA PRO A 88 2.45 -3.95 -4.61
C PRO A 88 1.32 -3.06 -4.07
N ARG A 89 1.46 -2.58 -2.83
CA ARG A 89 0.47 -1.69 -2.20
C ARG A 89 0.38 -0.31 -2.85
N TYR A 90 1.51 0.26 -3.27
CA TYR A 90 1.54 1.54 -3.99
C TYR A 90 0.82 1.43 -5.34
N VAL A 91 1.10 0.37 -6.10
CA VAL A 91 0.53 0.17 -7.44
C VAL A 91 -0.98 0.01 -7.36
N LEU A 92 -1.46 -0.82 -6.42
CA LEU A 92 -2.88 -1.03 -6.21
C LEU A 92 -3.59 0.28 -5.81
N ALA A 93 -3.06 1.02 -4.85
CA ALA A 93 -3.64 2.30 -4.43
C ALA A 93 -3.65 3.34 -5.57
N ALA A 94 -2.59 3.40 -6.38
CA ALA A 94 -2.51 4.29 -7.53
C ALA A 94 -3.54 3.93 -8.62
N GLN A 95 -3.74 2.63 -8.88
CA GLN A 95 -4.75 2.14 -9.81
C GLN A 95 -6.17 2.46 -9.33
N SER A 96 -6.49 2.13 -8.07
CA SER A 96 -7.79 2.43 -7.45
C SER A 96 -8.10 3.93 -7.49
N ARG A 97 -7.11 4.78 -7.14
CA ARG A 97 -7.24 6.24 -7.25
C ARG A 97 -7.56 6.67 -8.66
N GLU A 98 -6.86 6.15 -9.67
CA GLU A 98 -7.04 6.59 -11.05
C GLU A 98 -8.41 6.21 -11.59
N VAL A 99 -8.89 5.00 -11.27
CA VAL A 99 -10.22 4.54 -11.64
C VAL A 99 -11.30 5.42 -10.99
N LEU A 100 -11.17 5.69 -9.69
CA LEU A 100 -12.12 6.51 -8.94
C LEU A 100 -12.09 7.97 -9.41
N ARG A 101 -10.89 8.54 -9.65
CA ARG A 101 -10.71 9.90 -10.17
C ARG A 101 -11.42 10.10 -11.50
N ARG A 102 -11.36 9.12 -12.40
CA ARG A 102 -12.07 9.18 -13.70
C ARG A 102 -13.58 9.17 -13.52
N ALA A 103 -14.10 8.38 -12.59
CA ALA A 103 -15.53 8.34 -12.29
C ALA A 103 -16.01 9.67 -11.69
N VAL A 104 -15.28 10.22 -10.71
CA VAL A 104 -15.56 11.53 -10.11
C VAL A 104 -15.52 12.63 -11.16
N ASN A 105 -14.49 12.66 -12.00
CA ASN A 105 -14.40 13.65 -13.08
C ASN A 105 -15.59 13.55 -14.04
N ARG A 106 -15.99 12.34 -14.43
CA ARG A 106 -17.16 12.14 -15.31
C ARG A 106 -18.43 12.69 -14.66
N TYR A 107 -18.63 12.41 -13.37
CA TYR A 107 -19.78 12.90 -12.61
C TYR A 107 -19.78 14.44 -12.49
N GLN A 108 -18.63 15.04 -12.20
CA GLN A 108 -18.50 16.49 -12.06
C GLN A 108 -18.65 17.24 -13.40
N LEU A 109 -18.34 16.60 -14.52
CA LEU A 109 -18.53 17.16 -15.86
C LEU A 109 -20.01 17.26 -16.26
N LEU A 110 -20.91 16.54 -15.58
CA LEU A 110 -22.35 16.71 -15.77
C LEU A 110 -22.79 18.07 -15.18
N PRO A 111 -23.62 18.85 -15.91
CA PRO A 111 -24.33 19.99 -15.34
C PRO A 111 -25.09 19.59 -14.07
N GLU A 112 -25.25 20.51 -13.12
CA GLU A 112 -25.96 20.21 -11.87
C GLU A 112 -27.40 19.73 -12.09
N SER A 113 -28.05 20.17 -13.18
CA SER A 113 -29.38 19.71 -13.59
C SER A 113 -29.43 18.23 -13.98
N ASP A 114 -28.30 17.69 -14.45
CA ASP A 114 -28.17 16.35 -15.02
C ASP A 114 -27.53 15.38 -14.01
N ARG A 115 -27.21 15.85 -12.81
CA ARG A 115 -26.73 15.04 -11.67
C ARG A 115 -27.89 14.40 -10.92
N ASP A 116 -28.70 13.67 -11.67
CA ASP A 116 -29.85 12.95 -11.17
C ASP A 116 -29.46 11.68 -10.40
N ASP A 117 -30.47 10.95 -9.95
CA ASP A 117 -30.27 9.70 -9.21
C ASP A 117 -29.53 8.64 -10.03
N SER A 118 -29.67 8.65 -11.37
CA SER A 118 -28.96 7.72 -12.24
C SER A 118 -27.45 8.00 -12.25
N ALA A 119 -27.05 9.26 -12.37
CA ALA A 119 -25.66 9.68 -12.30
C ALA A 119 -25.04 9.37 -10.93
N ARG A 120 -25.82 9.55 -9.85
CA ARG A 120 -25.40 9.20 -8.48
C ARG A 120 -25.21 7.69 -8.32
N GLN A 121 -26.13 6.90 -8.86
CA GLN A 121 -26.05 5.44 -8.85
C GLN A 121 -24.81 4.95 -9.60
N GLU A 122 -24.50 5.53 -10.77
CA GLU A 122 -23.30 5.19 -11.54
C GLU A 122 -22.01 5.48 -10.76
N LEU A 123 -21.94 6.62 -10.07
CA LEU A 123 -20.80 6.96 -9.23
C LEU A 123 -20.67 5.99 -8.04
N LEU A 124 -21.77 5.63 -7.40
CA LEU A 124 -21.79 4.67 -6.31
C LEU A 124 -21.31 3.28 -6.76
N THR A 125 -21.83 2.78 -7.88
CA THR A 125 -21.37 1.52 -8.49
C THR A 125 -19.88 1.57 -8.81
N ALA A 126 -19.35 2.72 -9.24
CA ALA A 126 -17.91 2.87 -9.46
C ALA A 126 -17.09 2.78 -8.16
N ILE A 127 -17.59 3.35 -7.06
CA ILE A 127 -16.95 3.25 -5.73
C ILE A 127 -16.93 1.79 -5.26
N GLU A 128 -18.08 1.11 -5.32
CA GLU A 128 -18.22 -0.29 -4.90
C GLU A 128 -17.30 -1.20 -5.69
N ARG A 129 -17.28 -1.06 -7.02
CA ARG A 129 -16.39 -1.83 -7.90
C ARG A 129 -14.92 -1.67 -7.57
N VAL A 130 -14.48 -0.47 -7.18
CA VAL A 130 -13.09 -0.25 -6.72
C VAL A 130 -12.83 -1.01 -5.41
N GLY A 131 -13.79 -0.98 -4.47
CA GLY A 131 -13.70 -1.74 -3.23
C GLY A 131 -13.64 -3.25 -3.44
N ASP A 132 -14.49 -3.78 -4.32
CA ASP A 132 -14.57 -5.21 -4.62
C ASP A 132 -13.30 -5.72 -5.32
N GLU A 133 -12.78 -4.95 -6.28
CA GLU A 133 -11.53 -5.30 -6.95
C GLU A 133 -10.35 -5.31 -5.97
N GLU A 134 -10.30 -4.37 -5.03
CA GLU A 134 -9.28 -4.41 -3.98
C GLU A 134 -9.40 -5.65 -3.10
N LEU A 135 -10.62 -5.97 -2.66
CA LEU A 135 -10.86 -7.16 -1.84
C LEU A 135 -10.41 -8.42 -2.58
N ARG A 136 -10.74 -8.54 -3.86
CA ARG A 136 -10.32 -9.65 -4.73
C ARG A 136 -8.80 -9.75 -4.81
N GLN A 137 -8.11 -8.65 -5.09
CA GLN A 137 -6.64 -8.59 -5.15
C GLN A 137 -6.00 -8.97 -3.80
N TRP A 138 -6.59 -8.56 -2.68
CA TRP A 138 -6.13 -8.93 -1.34
C TRP A 138 -6.28 -10.42 -1.03
N VAL A 139 -7.37 -11.03 -1.51
CA VAL A 139 -7.61 -12.46 -1.38
C VAL A 139 -6.62 -13.24 -2.25
N GLU A 140 -6.45 -12.86 -3.52
CA GLU A 140 -5.48 -13.46 -4.44
C GLU A 140 -4.05 -13.41 -3.90
N GLN A 141 -3.61 -12.25 -3.37
CA GLN A 141 -2.27 -12.10 -2.78
C GLN A 141 -2.05 -12.97 -1.53
N ARG A 142 -3.10 -13.27 -0.76
CA ARG A 142 -3.01 -14.18 0.40
C ARG A 142 -2.95 -15.65 -0.01
N HIS A 143 -3.59 -16.00 -1.12
CA HIS A 143 -3.58 -17.37 -1.63
C HIS A 143 -2.34 -17.70 -2.44
N GLN A 144 -1.53 -16.72 -2.82
CA GLN A 144 -0.23 -16.96 -3.43
C GLN A 144 0.70 -17.63 -2.41
N PRO A 145 1.12 -18.89 -2.60
CA PRO A 145 2.10 -19.51 -1.72
C PRO A 145 3.40 -18.72 -1.79
N PRO A 146 4.15 -18.59 -0.68
CA PRO A 146 5.46 -17.95 -0.72
C PRO A 146 6.32 -18.71 -1.73
N PHE A 147 6.70 -18.03 -2.82
CA PHE A 147 7.74 -18.50 -3.73
C PHE A 147 9.02 -18.66 -2.91
N GLY A 148 9.31 -19.89 -2.47
CA GLY A 148 10.42 -20.16 -1.56
C GLY A 148 10.35 -21.44 -0.73
N GLY A 149 9.45 -22.38 -1.01
CA GLY A 149 9.61 -23.78 -0.56
C GLY A 149 10.65 -24.49 -1.41
N GLY A 150 11.90 -24.02 -1.37
CA GLY A 150 13.02 -24.79 -1.89
C GLY A 150 13.12 -26.07 -1.07
N GLU A 151 12.78 -27.19 -1.69
CA GLU A 151 13.12 -28.52 -1.20
C GLU A 151 14.61 -28.52 -0.83
N PRO A 152 15.01 -28.86 0.41
CA PRO A 152 16.42 -28.99 0.74
C PRO A 152 16.97 -30.17 -0.07
N ALA A 153 17.59 -29.85 -1.20
CA ALA A 153 18.36 -30.79 -1.98
C ALA A 153 19.49 -31.37 -1.10
N GLY A 154 19.42 -32.67 -0.84
CA GLY A 154 20.55 -33.47 -0.37
C GLY A 154 20.72 -33.55 1.15
N GLY A 155 19.89 -34.37 1.81
CA GLY A 155 20.36 -35.08 3.00
C GLY A 155 21.25 -36.26 2.54
N PRO A 156 22.47 -36.43 3.09
CA PRO A 156 23.32 -37.57 2.71
C PRO A 156 22.65 -38.88 3.09
N ALA A 157 22.68 -39.86 2.18
CA ALA A 157 22.32 -41.24 2.49
C ALA A 157 23.27 -41.75 3.58
N LEU A 158 22.72 -42.08 4.75
CA LEU A 158 23.48 -42.70 5.82
C LEU A 158 23.82 -44.16 5.45
N PRO A 159 25.01 -44.65 5.79
CA PRO A 159 25.42 -46.05 5.57
C PRO A 159 24.66 -47.04 6.46
#